data_AF-A0A519SCF8-F1
#
_entry.id   AF-A0A519SCF8-F1
#
_cell.length_a   1.000
_cell.length_b   1.000
_cell.length_c   1.000
_cell.angle_alpha   90.00
_cell.angle_beta   90.00
_cell.angle_gamma   90.00
#
_symmetry.space_group_name_H-M   'P 1'
#
loop_
_entity.id
_entity.type
_entity.pdbx_description
1 polymer ?
#
loop_
_entity_poly.entity_id
_entity_poly.type
_entity_poly.pdbx_seq_one_letter_code
_entity_poly.pdbx_strand_id
1 'polypeptide(L)'
;MKLSPTKELNFDNTEIAFKNKSNAELNAAFLLFKIISSNFLTKVGPPITNFLLNIGLPIKGLIKATIFKHFCGGETIAECEHTIEQLHSGNVGTILDYSVEGEDEEGVFNFTCEEIIRTII
;
A
#
# COMPACT_ATOMS: atom_id res chain seq x y z
N MET A 1 -0.78 -15.56 -41.09
CA MET A 1 -1.23 -14.66 -40.00
C MET A 1 -0.33 -13.43 -40.06
N LYS A 2 -0.85 -12.27 -40.49
CA LYS A 2 -0.03 -11.05 -40.54
C LYS A 2 0.17 -10.57 -39.10
N LEU A 3 1.40 -10.64 -38.61
CA LEU A 3 1.78 -10.02 -37.33
C LEU A 3 1.51 -8.52 -37.47
N SER A 4 0.62 -8.00 -36.63
CA SER A 4 0.40 -6.56 -36.46
C SER A 4 1.75 -5.90 -36.15
N PRO A 5 2.05 -4.70 -36.68
CA PRO A 5 3.24 -3.97 -36.28
C PRO A 5 3.23 -3.83 -34.75
N THR A 6 4.30 -4.32 -34.11
CA THR A 6 4.53 -4.18 -32.68
C THR A 6 4.59 -2.69 -32.36
N LYS A 7 3.51 -2.18 -31.77
CA LYS A 7 3.47 -0.84 -31.19
C LYS A 7 4.66 -0.72 -30.24
N GLU A 8 5.51 0.28 -30.47
CA GLU A 8 6.68 0.54 -29.64
C GLU A 8 6.23 0.81 -28.18
N LEU A 9 6.85 0.12 -27.22
CA LEU A 9 6.52 0.29 -25.81
C LEU A 9 7.00 1.66 -25.35
N ASN A 10 6.08 2.51 -24.90
CA ASN A 10 6.38 3.82 -24.35
C ASN A 10 6.09 3.81 -22.84
N PHE A 11 7.17 3.87 -22.04
CA PHE A 11 7.09 3.89 -20.58
C PHE A 11 6.86 5.29 -20.00
N ASP A 12 6.98 6.35 -20.80
CA ASP A 12 6.74 7.74 -20.37
C ASP A 12 5.25 8.11 -20.40
N ASN A 13 4.40 7.25 -20.98
CA ASN A 13 2.97 7.47 -20.99
C ASN A 13 2.34 7.11 -19.63
N THR A 14 2.37 8.07 -18.72
CA THR A 14 1.78 7.95 -17.38
C THR A 14 0.26 7.90 -17.37
N GLU A 15 -0.42 8.37 -18.43
CA GLU A 15 -1.87 8.23 -18.56
C GLU A 15 -2.29 6.77 -18.51
N ILE A 16 -1.52 5.88 -19.16
CA ILE A 16 -1.76 4.44 -19.12
C ILE A 16 -1.49 3.88 -17.72
N ALA A 17 -0.41 4.33 -17.07
CA ALA A 17 0.00 3.86 -15.75
C ALA A 17 -1.02 4.20 -14.66
N PHE A 18 -1.64 5.38 -14.76
CA PHE A 18 -2.60 5.89 -13.77
C PHE A 18 -4.06 5.87 -14.25
N LYS A 19 -4.36 5.18 -15.35
CA LYS A 19 -5.71 5.12 -15.94
C LYS A 19 -6.80 4.65 -14.98
N ASN A 20 -6.42 3.89 -13.95
CA ASN A 20 -7.33 3.35 -12.93
C ASN A 20 -7.43 4.25 -11.68
N LYS A 21 -6.88 5.47 -11.73
CA LYS A 21 -6.91 6.45 -10.63
C LYS A 21 -7.66 7.70 -11.04
N SER A 22 -8.45 8.21 -10.10
CA SER A 22 -9.10 9.51 -10.21
C SER A 22 -8.13 10.64 -9.89
N ASN A 23 -8.46 11.86 -10.36
CA ASN A 23 -7.70 13.06 -10.01
C ASN A 23 -7.62 13.30 -8.49
N ALA A 24 -8.65 12.89 -7.73
CA ALA A 24 -8.65 12.99 -6.28
C ALA A 24 -7.59 12.07 -5.65
N GLU A 25 -7.50 10.82 -6.11
CA GLU A 25 -6.48 9.87 -5.66
C GLU A 25 -5.07 10.33 -6.02
N LEU A 26 -4.86 10.86 -7.22
CA LEU A 26 -3.57 11.38 -7.66
C LEU A 26 -3.12 12.58 -6.83
N ASN A 27 -4.01 13.52 -6.54
CA ASN A 27 -3.70 14.66 -5.67
C ASN A 27 -3.43 14.23 -4.23
N ALA A 28 -4.17 13.24 -3.72
CA ALA A 28 -3.93 12.68 -2.38
C ALA A 28 -2.55 12.01 -2.29
N ALA A 29 -2.18 11.19 -3.28
CA ALA A 29 -0.86 10.59 -3.37
C ALA A 29 0.25 11.66 -3.46
N PHE A 30 0.07 12.68 -4.30
CA PHE A 30 1.01 13.79 -4.42
C PHE A 30 1.24 14.50 -3.09
N LEU A 31 0.16 14.82 -2.35
CA LEU A 31 0.27 15.45 -1.04
C LEU A 31 1.00 14.55 -0.03
N LEU A 32 0.67 13.26 -0.02
CA LEU A 32 1.31 12.28 0.86
C LEU A 32 2.82 12.20 0.60
N PHE A 33 3.24 12.03 -0.66
CA PHE A 33 4.66 11.98 -1.01
C PHE A 33 5.37 13.30 -0.71
N LYS A 34 4.71 14.44 -0.90
CA LYS A 34 5.27 15.74 -0.50
C LYS A 34 5.52 15.81 1.01
N ILE A 35 4.61 15.30 1.82
CA ILE A 35 4.79 15.24 3.28
C ILE A 35 5.95 14.31 3.64
N ILE A 36 6.01 13.11 3.06
CA ILE A 36 7.05 12.11 3.32
C ILE A 36 8.44 12.58 2.83
N SER A 37 8.49 13.38 1.75
CA SER A 37 9.76 13.96 1.28
C SER A 37 10.35 15.02 2.23
N SER A 38 9.59 15.48 3.21
CA SER A 38 10.07 16.45 4.20
C SER A 38 10.85 15.74 5.31
N ASN A 39 12.18 15.93 5.31
CA ASN A 39 13.08 15.43 6.35
C ASN A 39 12.68 15.83 7.78
N PHE A 40 12.05 17.00 7.95
CA PHE A 40 11.57 17.43 9.25
C PHE A 40 10.37 16.60 9.70
N LEU A 41 9.36 16.46 8.82
CA LEU A 41 8.12 15.73 9.14
C LEU A 41 8.37 14.24 9.34
N THR A 42 9.28 13.62 8.58
CA THR A 42 9.65 12.22 8.77
C THR A 42 10.39 11.96 10.09
N LYS A 43 11.10 12.96 10.63
CA LYS A 43 11.77 12.84 11.93
C LYS A 43 10.83 13.04 13.11
N VAL A 44 9.90 14.00 13.02
CA VAL A 44 9.01 14.34 14.15
C VAL A 44 7.69 13.58 14.14
N GLY A 45 7.23 13.14 12.97
CA GLY A 45 5.93 12.49 12.77
C GLY A 45 5.77 11.19 13.57
N PRO A 46 6.68 10.21 13.46
CA PRO A 46 6.53 8.93 14.16
C PRO A 46 6.49 9.06 15.68
N PRO A 47 7.39 9.82 16.36
CA PRO A 47 7.30 10.02 17.81
C PRO A 47 5.98 10.63 18.27
N ILE A 48 5.47 11.63 17.55
CA ILE A 48 4.18 12.28 17.87
C ILE A 48 3.03 11.28 17.68
N THR A 49 3.02 10.55 16.57
CA THR A 49 1.98 9.58 16.26
C THR A 49 1.93 8.49 17.33
N ASN A 50 3.08 7.95 17.73
CA ASN A 50 3.18 6.95 18.79
C ASN A 50 2.71 7.50 20.14
N PHE A 51 3.08 8.74 20.49
CA PHE A 51 2.57 9.38 21.70
C PHE A 51 1.04 9.49 21.70
N LEU A 52 0.44 9.96 20.60
CA LEU A 52 -1.01 10.10 20.48
C LEU A 52 -1.74 8.75 20.57
N LEU A 53 -1.17 7.70 19.99
CA LEU A 53 -1.71 6.34 20.11
C LEU A 53 -1.61 5.82 21.55
N ASN A 54 -0.48 6.05 22.23
CA ASN A 54 -0.24 5.58 23.59
C ASN A 54 -1.14 6.26 24.64
N ILE A 55 -1.53 7.51 24.43
CA ILE A 55 -2.50 8.20 25.30
C ILE A 55 -3.96 7.84 24.96
N GLY A 56 -4.18 6.98 23.96
CA GLY A 56 -5.51 6.51 23.58
C GLY A 56 -6.30 7.48 22.70
N LEU A 57 -5.66 8.44 22.03
CA LEU A 57 -6.35 9.33 21.10
C LEU A 57 -6.83 8.55 19.87
N PRO A 58 -8.09 8.69 19.41
CA PRO A 58 -8.66 7.87 18.34
C PRO A 58 -8.21 8.30 16.94
N ILE A 59 -6.89 8.36 16.69
CA ILE A 59 -6.30 8.78 15.42
C ILE A 59 -6.12 7.65 14.41
N LYS A 60 -6.40 6.39 14.79
CA LYS A 60 -6.25 5.21 13.92
C LYS A 60 -7.01 5.35 12.60
N GLY A 61 -8.23 5.89 12.65
CA GLY A 61 -9.03 6.12 11.44
C GLY A 61 -8.38 7.12 10.48
N LEU A 62 -7.71 8.15 10.99
CA LEU A 62 -6.98 9.13 10.17
C LEU A 62 -5.74 8.49 9.52
N ILE A 63 -5.00 7.67 10.28
CA ILE A 63 -3.86 6.91 9.76
C ILE A 63 -4.33 5.95 8.65
N LYS A 64 -5.43 5.21 8.91
CA LYS A 64 -6.04 4.28 7.95
C LYS A 64 -6.45 5.00 6.66
N ALA A 65 -7.07 6.17 6.78
CA ALA A 65 -7.54 6.96 5.64
C ALA A 65 -6.44 7.69 4.85
N THR A 66 -5.20 7.73 5.34
CA THR A 66 -4.09 8.47 4.73
C THR A 66 -2.96 7.54 4.28
N ILE A 67 -1.90 7.40 5.08
CA ILE A 67 -0.69 6.66 4.71
C ILE A 67 -0.99 5.18 4.47
N PHE A 68 -1.83 4.58 5.31
CA PHE A 68 -2.18 3.17 5.20
C PHE A 68 -2.94 2.89 3.90
N LYS A 69 -3.96 3.69 3.57
CA LYS A 69 -4.72 3.57 2.31
C LYS A 69 -3.84 3.62 1.05
N HIS A 70 -2.71 4.32 1.12
CA HIS A 70 -1.81 4.44 -0.04
C HIS A 70 -0.84 3.27 -0.17
N PHE A 71 -0.29 2.79 0.96
CA PHE A 71 0.78 1.78 0.95
C PHE A 71 0.33 0.36 1.25
N CYS A 72 -0.84 0.17 1.86
CA CYS A 72 -1.36 -1.13 2.26
C CYS A 72 -2.64 -1.47 1.48
N GLY A 73 -2.74 -2.71 1.01
CA GLY A 73 -3.94 -3.22 0.32
C GLY A 73 -5.15 -3.41 1.25
N GLY A 74 -4.91 -3.59 2.55
CA GLY A 74 -5.89 -3.85 3.61
C GLY A 74 -5.19 -4.19 4.93
N GLU A 75 -5.91 -4.18 6.06
CA GLU A 75 -5.37 -4.64 7.36
C GLU A 75 -5.42 -6.17 7.51
N THR A 76 -6.18 -6.84 6.64
CA THR A 76 -6.31 -8.30 6.60
C THR A 76 -6.34 -8.77 5.16
N ILE A 77 -6.07 -10.05 4.94
CA ILE A 77 -6.19 -10.69 3.60
C ILE A 77 -7.57 -10.40 2.98
N ALA A 78 -8.64 -10.47 3.76
CA ALA A 78 -10.00 -10.19 3.27
C ALA A 78 -10.21 -8.72 2.87
N GLU A 79 -9.61 -7.77 3.59
CA GLU A 79 -9.66 -6.35 3.20
C GLU A 79 -8.89 -6.08 1.89
N CYS A 80 -7.87 -6.90 1.59
CA CYS A 80 -7.09 -6.78 0.36
C CYS A 80 -7.86 -7.15 -0.92
N GLU A 81 -8.95 -7.91 -0.82
CA GLU A 81 -9.72 -8.41 -1.98
C GLU A 81 -10.11 -7.28 -2.94
N HIS A 82 -10.56 -6.14 -2.41
CA HIS A 82 -10.92 -4.99 -3.24
C HIS A 82 -9.73 -4.47 -4.07
N THR A 83 -8.55 -4.42 -3.47
CA THR A 83 -7.31 -3.98 -4.14
C THR A 83 -6.87 -5.02 -5.17
N ILE A 84 -7.00 -6.31 -4.86
CA ILE A 84 -6.72 -7.43 -5.77
C ILE A 84 -7.60 -7.33 -7.01
N GLU A 85 -8.92 -7.21 -6.85
CA GLU A 85 -9.87 -7.09 -7.96
C GLU A 85 -9.59 -5.86 -8.82
N GLN A 86 -9.30 -4.71 -8.20
CA GLN A 86 -8.95 -3.48 -8.91
C GLN A 86 -7.71 -3.67 -9.79
N LEU A 87 -6.65 -4.28 -9.27
CA LEU A 87 -5.42 -4.55 -10.03
C LEU A 87 -5.64 -5.60 -11.12
N HIS A 88 -6.37 -6.67 -10.79
CA HIS A 88 -6.71 -7.73 -11.74
C HIS A 88 -7.51 -7.21 -12.93
N SER A 89 -8.42 -6.24 -12.74
CA SER A 89 -9.14 -5.57 -13.84
C SER A 89 -8.21 -4.88 -14.86
N GLY A 90 -7.00 -4.51 -14.42
CA GLY A 90 -5.94 -3.95 -15.25
C GLY A 90 -4.99 -4.99 -15.85
N ASN A 91 -5.25 -6.29 -15.67
CA ASN A 91 -4.32 -7.41 -15.92
C ASN A 91 -3.02 -7.31 -15.13
N VAL A 92 -3.09 -6.79 -13.90
CA VAL A 92 -1.97 -6.73 -12.95
C VAL A 92 -2.21 -7.79 -11.88
N GLY A 93 -1.27 -8.74 -11.74
CA GLY A 93 -1.30 -9.73 -10.67
C GLY A 93 -0.87 -9.12 -9.33
N THR A 94 -1.29 -9.76 -8.24
CA THR A 94 -1.00 -9.32 -6.87
C THR A 94 -0.27 -10.40 -6.09
N ILE A 95 0.67 -9.97 -5.24
CA ILE A 95 1.28 -10.81 -4.21
C ILE A 95 0.94 -10.15 -2.88
N LEU A 96 0.40 -10.91 -1.93
CA LEU A 96 0.14 -10.42 -0.59
C LEU A 96 1.40 -10.57 0.25
N ASP A 97 1.86 -9.45 0.79
CA ASP A 97 3.08 -9.34 1.59
C ASP A 97 2.71 -8.91 3.01
N TYR A 98 2.98 -9.77 3.99
CA TYR A 98 2.70 -9.49 5.39
C TYR A 98 3.84 -8.66 5.99
N SER A 99 3.56 -7.40 6.31
CA SER A 99 4.58 -6.37 6.54
C SER A 99 5.14 -6.29 7.96
N VAL A 100 4.93 -7.29 8.83
CA VAL A 100 5.52 -7.28 10.18
C VAL A 100 6.96 -7.78 10.11
N GLU A 101 7.88 -6.95 10.60
CA GLU A 101 9.33 -7.13 10.49
C GLU A 101 10.02 -6.79 11.81
N GLY A 102 11.27 -7.26 11.99
CA GLY A 102 12.15 -6.81 13.08
C GLY A 102 11.83 -7.39 14.47
N GLU A 103 11.04 -8.47 14.51
CA GLU A 103 10.63 -9.17 15.73
C GLU A 103 11.64 -10.27 16.09
N ASP A 104 11.79 -10.59 17.38
CA ASP A 104 12.74 -11.57 17.90
C ASP A 104 12.10 -12.69 18.74
N GLU A 105 10.76 -12.69 18.83
CA GLU A 105 10.00 -13.69 19.57
C GLU A 105 9.60 -14.88 18.68
N GLU A 106 9.87 -16.10 19.17
CA GLU A 106 9.51 -17.35 18.48
C GLU A 106 8.01 -17.45 18.16
N GLY A 107 7.15 -16.90 19.03
CA GLY A 107 5.71 -16.86 18.78
C GLY A 107 5.34 -16.05 17.53
N VAL A 108 6.05 -14.94 17.27
CA VAL A 108 5.83 -14.10 16.09
C VAL A 108 6.28 -14.81 14.82
N PHE A 109 7.38 -15.58 14.86
CA PHE A 109 7.82 -16.35 13.70
C PHE A 109 6.79 -17.40 13.28
N ASN A 110 6.21 -18.12 14.25
CA ASN A 110 5.16 -19.09 13.99
C ASN A 110 3.91 -18.41 13.43
N PHE A 111 3.50 -17.28 14.01
CA PHE A 111 2.37 -16.50 13.50
C PHE A 111 2.60 -16.02 12.06
N THR A 112 3.76 -15.43 11.77
CA THR A 112 4.12 -14.95 10.43
C THR A 112 4.15 -16.10 9.41
N CYS A 113 4.66 -17.27 9.79
CA CYS A 113 4.64 -18.46 8.94
C CYS A 113 3.19 -18.87 8.58
N GLU A 114 2.31 -18.95 9.58
CA GLU A 114 0.89 -19.26 9.37
C GLU A 114 0.21 -18.21 8.48
N GLU A 115 0.49 -16.93 8.71
CA GLU A 115 -0.11 -15.83 7.95
C GLU A 115 0.35 -15.83 6.49
N ILE A 116 1.64 -16.10 6.22
CA ILE A 116 2.15 -16.28 4.86
C ILE A 116 1.53 -17.50 4.17
N ILE A 117 1.35 -18.62 4.88
CA ILE A 117 0.68 -19.80 4.29
C ILE A 117 -0.76 -19.44 3.85
N ARG A 118 -1.47 -18.62 4.63
CA ARG A 118 -2.82 -18.15 4.28
C ARG A 118 -2.88 -17.27 3.04
N THR A 119 -1.76 -16.70 2.57
CA THR A 119 -1.76 -15.93 1.32
C THR A 119 -1.69 -16.80 0.07
N ILE A 120 -1.40 -18.10 0.22
CA ILE A 120 -1.25 -19.06 -0.88
C ILE A 120 -2.54 -19.82 -1.18
N ILE A 121 -3.37 -20.06 -0.15
CA ILE A 121 -4.53 -20.97 -0.15
C ILE A 121 -5.82 -20.18 -0.34
#